data_AF-A0A960K497-F1
#
_entry.id   AF-A0A960K497-F1
#
_cell.length_a   1.000
_cell.length_b   1.000
_cell.length_c   1.000
_cell.angle_alpha   90.00
_cell.angle_beta   90.00
_cell.angle_gamma   90.00
#
_symmetry.space_group_name_H-M   'P 1'
#
loop_
_entity.id
_entity.type
_entity.pdbx_description
1 polymer ?
#
loop_
_entity_poly.entity_id
_entity_poly.type
_entity_poly.pdbx_seq_one_letter_code
_entity_poly.pdbx_strand_id
1 'polypeptide(L)'
;MFHLRADQFQALSDAVLEAAVPGICRHLEEHFPGRALEVGPEELQVLARQALAECSGLSLQKKASVCWFAGMKLYVSPGFFRHPRLAERFAAGHLPGKARLDRLLEEVSEQDWREAAALE
;
A
#
# COMPACT_ATOMS: atom_id res chain seq x y z
N MET A 1 -18.03 -28.28 -12.16
CA MET A 1 -17.58 -27.77 -10.85
C MET A 1 -16.06 -27.88 -10.84
N PHE A 2 -15.34 -26.77 -10.90
CA PHE A 2 -13.87 -26.78 -10.88
C PHE A 2 -13.39 -26.84 -9.44
N HIS A 3 -12.69 -27.91 -9.06
CA HIS A 3 -12.02 -28.02 -7.76
C HIS A 3 -10.58 -27.56 -7.94
N LEU A 4 -10.31 -26.29 -7.62
CA LEU A 4 -8.93 -25.82 -7.50
C LEU A 4 -8.32 -26.40 -6.23
N ARG A 5 -7.13 -26.97 -6.35
CA ARG A 5 -6.30 -27.33 -5.19
C ARG A 5 -5.73 -26.04 -4.57
N ALA A 6 -5.36 -26.10 -3.29
CA ALA A 6 -4.89 -24.92 -2.55
C ALA A 6 -3.65 -24.25 -3.19
N ASP A 7 -2.73 -25.05 -3.74
CA ASP A 7 -1.56 -24.61 -4.50
C ASP A 7 -1.94 -23.85 -5.78
N GLN A 8 -2.95 -24.33 -6.50
CA GLN A 8 -3.44 -23.69 -7.73
C GLN A 8 -4.19 -22.39 -7.44
N PHE A 9 -4.91 -22.33 -6.31
CA PHE A 9 -5.56 -21.11 -5.86
C PHE A 9 -4.53 -20.04 -5.46
N GLN A 10 -3.48 -20.43 -4.73
CA GLN A 10 -2.40 -19.52 -4.36
C GLN A 10 -1.67 -18.97 -5.59
N ALA A 11 -1.29 -19.85 -6.53
CA ALA A 11 -0.64 -19.43 -7.77
C ALA A 11 -1.50 -18.45 -8.60
N LEU A 12 -2.82 -18.66 -8.62
CA LEU A 12 -3.76 -17.75 -9.27
C LEU A 12 -3.81 -16.40 -8.54
N SER A 13 -3.86 -16.41 -7.21
CA SER A 13 -3.85 -15.20 -6.39
C SER A 13 -2.58 -14.38 -6.63
N ASP A 14 -1.41 -15.03 -6.62
CA ASP A 14 -0.12 -14.38 -6.85
C ASP A 14 -0.05 -13.79 -8.26
N ALA A 15 -0.49 -14.53 -9.28
CA ALA A 15 -0.52 -14.03 -10.66
C ALA A 15 -1.45 -12.81 -10.84
N VAL A 16 -2.58 -12.76 -10.13
CA VAL A 16 -3.49 -11.62 -10.15
C VAL A 16 -2.86 -10.39 -9.49
N LEU A 17 -2.16 -10.58 -8.36
CA LEU A 17 -1.44 -9.49 -7.69
C LEU A 17 -0.30 -8.96 -8.57
N GLU A 18 0.46 -9.85 -9.19
CA GLU A 18 1.53 -9.49 -10.12
C GLU A 18 1.03 -8.68 -11.33
N ALA A 19 -0.12 -9.06 -11.88
CA ALA A 19 -0.73 -8.31 -12.99
C ALA A 19 -1.16 -6.88 -12.60
N ALA A 20 -1.35 -6.60 -11.31
CA ALA A 20 -1.72 -5.27 -10.81
C ALA A 20 -0.52 -4.31 -10.68
N VAL A 21 0.71 -4.84 -10.54
CA VAL A 21 1.93 -4.06 -10.27
C VAL A 21 2.15 -2.95 -11.32
N PRO A 22 2.13 -3.21 -12.64
CA PRO A 22 2.35 -2.14 -13.63
C PRO A 22 1.32 -1.02 -13.57
N GLY A 23 0.08 -1.35 -13.16
CA GLY A 23 -0.99 -0.38 -13.00
C GLY A 23 -0.79 0.53 -11.79
N ILE A 24 -0.09 0.06 -10.74
CA ILE A 24 0.27 0.84 -9.56
C ILE A 24 1.49 1.71 -9.87
N CYS A 25 2.54 1.14 -10.48
CA CYS A 25 3.74 1.90 -10.87
C CYS A 25 3.38 3.11 -11.73
N ARG A 26 2.56 2.92 -12.77
CA ARG A 26 2.08 4.02 -13.62
C ARG A 26 1.33 5.10 -12.82
N HIS A 27 0.49 4.70 -11.87
CA HIS A 27 -0.20 5.67 -11.02
C HIS A 27 0.79 6.47 -10.16
N LEU A 28 1.84 5.84 -9.64
CA LEU A 28 2.88 6.52 -8.87
C LEU A 28 3.68 7.48 -9.75
N GLU A 29 4.01 7.09 -10.98
CA GLU A 29 4.68 7.96 -11.96
C GLU A 29 3.82 9.17 -12.34
N GLU A 30 2.50 8.98 -12.50
CA GLU A 30 1.55 10.04 -12.86
C GLU A 30 1.33 11.06 -11.71
N HIS A 31 1.25 10.58 -10.47
CA HIS A 31 0.87 11.41 -9.32
C HIS A 31 2.05 11.85 -8.43
N PHE A 32 3.18 11.14 -8.48
CA PHE A 32 4.39 11.42 -7.72
C PHE A 32 5.66 11.38 -8.61
N PRO A 33 5.69 12.10 -9.75
CA PRO A 33 6.73 11.93 -10.76
C PRO A 33 8.15 12.15 -10.24
N GLY A 34 8.36 13.14 -9.36
CA GLY A 34 9.68 13.42 -8.79
C GLY A 34 10.19 12.27 -7.91
N ARG A 35 9.34 11.76 -7.01
CA ARG A 35 9.71 10.63 -6.14
C ARG A 35 9.85 9.33 -6.92
N ALA A 36 8.97 9.08 -7.89
CA ALA A 36 9.06 7.91 -8.76
C ALA A 36 10.38 7.90 -9.55
N LEU A 37 10.84 9.08 -10.03
CA LEU A 37 12.13 9.23 -10.68
C LEU A 37 13.32 9.00 -9.72
N GLU A 38 13.24 9.49 -8.49
CA GLU A 38 14.27 9.32 -7.46
C GLU A 38 14.51 7.85 -7.09
N VAL A 39 13.45 7.07 -6.88
CA VAL A 39 13.57 5.64 -6.53
C VAL A 39 13.89 4.76 -7.74
N GLY A 40 13.47 5.18 -8.94
CA GLY A 40 13.67 4.42 -10.17
C GLY A 40 12.71 3.23 -10.35
N PRO A 41 12.69 2.62 -11.54
CA PRO A 41 11.63 1.69 -11.95
C PRO A 41 11.65 0.34 -11.23
N GLU A 42 12.82 -0.15 -10.83
CA GLU A 42 12.95 -1.43 -10.11
C GLU A 42 12.41 -1.31 -8.69
N GLU A 43 12.83 -0.27 -7.97
CA GLU A 43 12.37 0.00 -6.60
C GLU A 43 10.87 0.33 -6.57
N LEU A 44 10.37 1.03 -7.59
CA LEU A 44 8.94 1.31 -7.72
C LEU A 44 8.11 0.03 -7.84
N GLN A 45 8.61 -1.00 -8.53
CA GLN A 45 7.97 -2.31 -8.59
C GLN A 45 8.02 -3.03 -7.25
N VAL A 46 9.15 -2.96 -6.53
CA VAL A 46 9.28 -3.52 -5.18
C VAL A 46 8.26 -2.89 -4.24
N LEU A 47 8.17 -1.55 -4.24
CA LEU A 47 7.22 -0.80 -3.44
C LEU A 47 5.77 -1.16 -3.78
N ALA A 48 5.43 -1.27 -5.07
CA ALA A 48 4.09 -1.67 -5.49
C ALA A 48 3.72 -3.09 -5.03
N ARG A 49 4.65 -4.04 -5.08
CA ARG A 49 4.45 -5.41 -4.56
C ARG A 49 4.26 -5.42 -3.05
N GLN A 50 5.08 -4.68 -2.31
CA GLN A 50 4.94 -4.52 -0.86
C GLN A 50 3.60 -3.90 -0.48
N ALA A 51 3.18 -2.85 -1.18
CA ALA A 51 1.89 -2.21 -0.97
C ALA A 51 0.72 -3.18 -1.20
N LEU A 52 0.77 -4.01 -2.24
CA LEU A 52 -0.24 -5.05 -2.51
C LEU A 52 -0.30 -6.09 -1.38
N ALA A 53 0.86 -6.60 -0.95
CA ALA A 53 0.94 -7.59 0.11
C ALA A 53 0.38 -7.05 1.44
N GLU A 54 0.76 -5.82 1.81
CA GLU A 54 0.26 -5.16 3.03
C GLU A 54 -1.24 -4.85 2.92
N CYS A 55 -1.72 -4.35 1.78
CA CYS A 55 -3.13 -4.03 1.56
C CYS A 55 -4.06 -5.25 1.70
N SER A 56 -3.58 -6.44 1.34
CA SER A 56 -4.33 -7.70 1.52
C SER A 56 -4.71 -7.92 2.99
N GLY A 57 -3.77 -7.70 3.93
CA GLY A 57 -4.01 -7.80 5.37
C GLY A 57 -4.88 -6.67 5.94
N LEU A 58 -5.01 -5.55 5.21
CA LEU A 58 -5.72 -4.35 5.66
C LEU A 58 -7.15 -4.23 5.09
N SER A 59 -7.62 -5.24 4.35
CA SER A 59 -8.90 -5.20 3.62
C SER A 59 -8.98 -4.02 2.63
N LEU A 60 -7.84 -3.62 2.05
CA LEU A 60 -7.71 -2.60 1.02
C LEU A 60 -7.70 -3.27 -0.36
N GLN A 61 -8.86 -3.74 -0.82
CA GLN A 61 -8.95 -4.56 -2.03
C GLN A 61 -9.18 -3.76 -3.33
N LYS A 62 -9.55 -2.48 -3.23
CA LYS A 62 -9.80 -1.64 -4.40
C LYS A 62 -8.49 -1.08 -4.92
N LYS A 63 -8.27 -1.14 -6.25
CA LYS A 63 -7.09 -0.56 -6.91
C LYS A 63 -6.78 0.85 -6.44
N ALA A 64 -7.78 1.73 -6.37
CA ALA A 64 -7.60 3.11 -5.91
C ALA A 64 -7.03 3.21 -4.48
N SER A 65 -7.46 2.32 -3.57
CA SER A 65 -6.96 2.28 -2.20
C SER A 65 -5.52 1.77 -2.13
N VAL A 66 -5.17 0.76 -2.93
CA VAL A 66 -3.80 0.25 -3.03
C VAL A 66 -2.87 1.30 -3.62
N CYS A 67 -3.29 1.97 -4.70
CA CYS A 67 -2.60 3.10 -5.30
C CYS A 67 -2.32 4.21 -4.28
N TRP A 68 -3.33 4.57 -3.48
CA TRP A 68 -3.14 5.57 -2.43
C TRP A 68 -2.16 5.12 -1.35
N PHE A 69 -2.29 3.90 -0.87
CA PHE A 69 -1.38 3.33 0.13
C PHE A 69 0.07 3.28 -0.38
N ALA A 70 0.27 2.86 -1.64
CA ALA A 70 1.57 2.89 -2.29
C ALA A 70 2.12 4.32 -2.42
N GLY A 71 1.27 5.29 -2.75
CA GLY A 71 1.65 6.72 -2.79
C GLY A 71 2.15 7.20 -1.44
N MET A 72 1.51 6.79 -0.34
CA MET A 72 1.97 7.11 1.02
C MET A 72 3.32 6.48 1.35
N LYS A 73 3.55 5.21 0.97
CA LYS A 73 4.87 4.58 1.11
C LYS A 73 5.96 5.34 0.35
N LEU A 74 5.63 5.81 -0.85
CA LEU A 74 6.58 6.54 -1.69
C LEU A 74 6.84 7.97 -1.20
N TYR A 75 5.83 8.63 -0.65
CA TYR A 75 5.92 10.04 -0.26
C TYR A 75 6.44 10.26 1.17
N VAL A 76 6.05 9.39 2.11
CA VAL A 76 6.42 9.50 3.53
C VAL A 76 7.63 8.63 3.84
N SER A 77 7.43 7.31 3.83
CA SER A 77 8.50 6.30 3.95
C SER A 77 7.95 4.93 3.60
N PRO A 78 8.77 4.01 3.06
CA PRO A 78 8.36 2.64 2.81
C PRO A 78 7.83 1.94 4.07
N GLY A 79 8.36 2.32 5.24
CA GLY A 79 8.01 1.76 6.54
C GLY A 79 6.86 2.45 7.28
N PHE A 80 6.21 3.48 6.73
CA PHE A 80 5.32 4.35 7.53
C PHE A 80 4.26 3.59 8.34
N PHE A 81 3.71 2.53 7.76
CA PHE A 81 2.65 1.73 8.39
C PHE A 81 3.15 0.79 9.49
N ARG A 82 4.47 0.66 9.68
CA ARG A 82 5.10 -0.02 10.83
C ARG A 82 5.05 0.85 12.09
N HIS A 83 4.77 2.15 11.96
CA HIS A 83 4.66 3.04 13.11
C HIS A 83 3.47 2.61 14.00
N PRO A 84 3.68 2.22 15.28
CA PRO A 84 2.64 1.59 16.10
C PRO A 84 1.37 2.42 16.21
N ARG A 85 1.51 3.75 16.36
CA ARG A 85 0.34 4.65 16.45
C ARG A 85 -0.45 4.74 15.15
N LEU A 86 0.23 4.67 13.99
CA LEU A 86 -0.45 4.73 12.69
C LEU A 86 -1.20 3.43 12.44
N ALA A 87 -0.56 2.29 12.77
CA ALA A 87 -1.19 0.98 12.71
C ALA A 87 -2.40 0.88 13.66
N GLU A 88 -2.26 1.32 14.91
CA GLU A 88 -3.37 1.34 15.89
C GLU A 88 -4.53 2.22 15.43
N ARG A 89 -4.26 3.44 14.97
CA ARG A 89 -5.29 4.35 14.45
C ARG A 89 -6.00 3.77 13.23
N PHE A 90 -5.27 3.11 12.34
CA PHE A 90 -5.88 2.41 11.21
C PHE A 90 -6.72 1.21 11.66
N ALA A 91 -6.32 0.50 12.71
CA ALA A 91 -7.08 -0.62 13.27
C ALA A 91 -8.31 -0.16 14.07
N ALA A 92 -8.26 1.03 14.68
CA ALA A 92 -9.31 1.62 15.50
C ALA A 92 -10.50 2.13 14.65
N GLY A 93 -11.27 1.22 14.08
CA GLY A 93 -12.50 1.58 13.41
C GLY A 93 -13.25 0.41 12.79
N HIS A 94 -14.58 0.50 12.81
CA HIS A 94 -15.47 -0.39 12.06
C HIS A 94 -15.57 -0.01 10.56
N LEU A 95 -14.85 1.03 10.14
CA LEU A 95 -14.96 1.57 8.80
C LEU A 95 -14.29 0.63 7.77
N PRO A 96 -14.78 0.59 6.52
CA PRO A 96 -14.10 -0.10 5.43
C PRO A 96 -12.67 0.46 5.24
N GLY A 97 -11.75 -0.36 4.75
CA GLY A 97 -10.32 -0.02 4.62
C GLY A 97 -10.05 1.37 4.01
N LYS A 98 -10.72 1.75 2.91
CA LYS A 98 -10.56 3.07 2.30
C LYS A 98 -10.87 4.21 3.27
N ALA A 99 -12.01 4.12 3.97
CA ALA A 99 -12.42 5.17 4.91
C ALA A 99 -11.51 5.24 6.14
N ARG A 100 -10.89 4.11 6.54
CA ARG A 100 -9.83 4.11 7.57
C ARG A 100 -8.56 4.79 7.07
N LEU A 101 -8.19 4.59 5.80
CA LEU A 101 -7.04 5.27 5.20
C LEU A 101 -7.28 6.77 5.08
N ASP A 102 -8.45 7.18 4.57
CA ASP A 102 -8.83 8.61 4.46
C ASP A 102 -8.79 9.29 5.84
N ARG A 103 -9.38 8.64 6.86
CA ARG A 103 -9.36 9.12 8.24
C ARG A 103 -7.96 9.22 8.83
N LEU A 104 -7.09 8.24 8.55
CA LEU A 104 -5.70 8.27 9.00
C LEU A 104 -4.98 9.50 8.43
N LEU A 105 -5.23 9.87 7.18
CA LEU A 105 -4.62 11.06 6.57
C LEU A 105 -5.08 12.38 7.22
N GLU A 106 -6.33 12.42 7.69
CA GLU A 106 -6.90 13.61 8.33
C GLU A 106 -6.49 13.76 9.80
N GLU A 107 -6.33 12.64 10.53
CA GLU A 107 -6.14 12.64 11.98
C GLU A 107 -4.67 12.58 12.44
N VAL A 108 -3.75 12.21 11.55
CA VAL A 108 -2.34 12.02 11.90
C VAL A 108 -1.61 13.37 11.90
N SER A 109 -0.92 13.65 13.01
CA SER A 109 -0.18 14.89 13.17
C SER A 109 1.09 14.91 12.30
N GLU A 110 1.60 16.11 11.98
CA GLU A 110 2.88 16.23 11.29
C GLU A 110 4.02 15.56 12.07
N GLN A 111 3.97 15.57 13.41
CA GLN A 111 4.95 14.88 14.25
C GLN A 111 4.91 13.36 14.03
N ASP A 112 3.72 12.75 14.04
CA ASP A 112 3.57 11.31 13.80
C ASP A 112 4.09 10.93 12.39
N TRP A 113 3.91 11.81 11.39
CA TRP A 113 4.47 11.60 10.05
C TRP A 113 5.99 11.65 10.03
N ARG A 114 6.61 12.57 10.77
CA ARG A 114 8.07 12.64 10.90
C ARG A 114 8.64 11.43 11.65
N GLU A 115 7.96 10.99 12.71
CA GLU A 115 8.34 9.78 13.48
C GLU A 115 8.25 8.52 12.59
N ALA A 116 7.20 8.40 11.77
CA ALA A 116 7.06 7.32 10.81
C ALA A 116 8.10 7.37 9.68
N ALA A 117 8.52 8.56 9.25
CA ALA A 117 9.57 8.73 8.25
C ALA A 117 10.97 8.31 8.77
N ALA A 118 11.20 8.38 10.08
CA ALA A 118 12.45 7.96 10.71
C ALA A 118 12.57 6.43 10.93
N LEU A 119 11.52 5.66 10.64
CA LEU A 119 11.52 4.20 10.68
C LEU A 119 11.90 3.63 9.30
N GLU A 120 13.21 3.63 8.99
CA GLU A 120 13.76 2.90 7.83
C GLU A 120 14.17 1.47 8.22
#